data_AF-A0A3Q3CRW4-F1
#
_entry.id   AF-A0A3Q3CRW4-F1
#
_cell.length_a   1.000
_cell.length_b   1.000
_cell.length_c   1.000
_cell.angle_alpha   90.00
_cell.angle_beta   90.00
_cell.angle_gamma   90.00
#
_symmetry.space_group_name_H-M   'P 1'
#
loop_
_entity.id
_entity.type
_entity.pdbx_description
1 polymer ?
#
loop_
_entity_poly.entity_id
_entity_poly.type
_entity_poly.pdbx_seq_one_letter_code
_entity_poly.pdbx_strand_id
1 'polypeptide(L)' 'MALVFAPQRGETLRLFCQLAQQAGFCISQHQQYDAQVWDVHLKMLREGKEVYDENIHYPHLITLTKGPQPVSPTQ' A
#
# COMPACT_ATOMS: atom_id res chain seq x y z
N MET A 1 -14.40 -4.28 1.12
CA MET A 1 -12.94 -4.37 1.24
C MET A 1 -12.35 -4.06 -0.12
N ALA A 2 -11.28 -3.27 -0.17
CA ALA A 2 -10.52 -3.04 -1.40
C ALA A 2 -9.06 -3.43 -1.18
N LEU A 3 -8.43 -3.90 -2.25
CA LEU A 3 -7.01 -4.24 -2.30
C LEU A 3 -6.37 -3.34 -3.37
N VAL A 4 -5.29 -2.67 -3.03
CA VAL A 4 -4.55 -1.79 -3.94
C VAL A 4 -3.10 -2.25 -3.98
N PHE A 5 -2.56 -2.42 -5.18
CA PHE A 5 -1.15 -2.67 -5.42
C PHE A 5 -0.55 -1.44 -6.08
N ALA A 6 0.40 -0.79 -5.41
CA ALA A 6 1.03 0.41 -5.93
C ALA A 6 2.44 0.59 -5.35
N PRO A 7 3.41 1.07 -6.16
CA PRO A 7 4.70 1.49 -5.63
C PRO A 7 4.58 2.78 -4.82
N GLN A 8 5.60 3.11 -4.03
CA GLN A 8 5.61 4.34 -3.23
C GLN A 8 5.45 5.58 -4.11
N ARG A 9 6.22 5.60 -5.21
CA ARG A 9 6.32 6.67 -6.21
C ARG A 9 6.40 8.03 -5.51
N GLY A 10 7.52 8.22 -4.80
CA GLY A 10 7.71 9.31 -3.86
C GLY A 10 6.65 9.26 -2.76
N GLU A 11 5.94 10.37 -2.61
CA GLU A 11 4.96 10.54 -1.53
C GLU A 11 3.52 10.17 -1.93
N THR A 12 3.31 9.74 -3.18
CA THR A 12 1.95 9.57 -3.73
C THR A 12 1.17 8.46 -3.03
N LEU A 13 1.80 7.31 -2.76
CA LEU A 13 1.17 6.23 -2.00
C LEU A 13 0.83 6.66 -0.56
N ARG A 14 1.73 7.40 0.10
CA ARG A 14 1.50 7.92 1.45
C ARG A 14 0.31 8.89 1.45
N LEU A 15 0.24 9.79 0.49
CA LEU A 15 -0.86 10.75 0.36
C LEU A 15 -2.19 10.03 0.11
N PHE A 16 -2.20 9.01 -0.75
CA PHE A 16 -3.39 8.16 -0.95
C PHE A 16 -3.88 7.55 0.37
N CYS A 17 -2.98 6.96 1.17
CA CYS A 17 -3.34 6.38 2.46
C CYS A 17 -3.89 7.44 3.43
N GLN A 18 -3.30 8.64 3.47
CA GLN A 18 -3.80 9.73 4.31
C GLN A 18 -5.22 10.17 3.92
N LEU A 19 -5.48 10.34 2.62
CA LEU A 19 -6.80 10.73 2.13
C LEU A 19 -7.85 9.65 2.41
N ALA A 20 -7.50 8.37 2.25
CA ALA A 20 -8.39 7.27 2.57
C ALA A 20 -8.68 7.17 4.07
N GLN A 21 -7.70 7.40 4.95
CA GLN A 21 -7.94 7.47 6.40
C GLN A 21 -8.89 8.63 6.75
N GLN A 22 -8.68 9.81 6.16
CA GLN A 22 -9.57 10.97 6.34
C GLN A 22 -11.00 10.70 5.85
N ALA A 23 -11.15 9.90 4.80
CA ALA A 23 -12.44 9.45 4.29
C ALA A 23 -13.09 8.32 5.14
N GLY A 24 -12.48 7.95 6.27
CA GLY A 24 -13.03 6.97 7.21
C GLY A 24 -12.70 5.52 6.88
N PHE A 25 -11.65 5.25 6.10
CA PHE A 25 -11.16 3.89 5.88
C PHE A 25 -10.09 3.49 6.92
N CYS A 26 -10.14 2.24 7.35
CA CYS A 26 -9.02 1.60 8.02
C CYS A 26 -8.07 1.04 6.95
N ILE A 27 -6.76 1.26 7.14
CA ILE A 27 -5.74 0.90 6.17
C ILE A 27 -4.68 0.01 6.82
N SER A 28 -4.24 -1.02 6.10
CA SER A 28 -2.99 -1.72 6.40
C SER A 28 -2.12 -1.82 5.16
N GLN A 29 -0.80 -1.74 5.34
CA GLN A 29 0.18 -1.82 4.26
C GLN A 29 1.11 -3.00 4.52
N HIS A 30 1.31 -3.82 3.49
CA HIS A 30 2.14 -5.01 3.52
C HIS A 30 3.19 -4.90 2.43
N GLN A 31 4.47 -4.99 2.83
CA GLN A 31 5.58 -5.10 1.88
C GLN A 31 5.72 -6.53 1.39
N GLN A 32 5.79 -7.49 2.29
CA GLN A 32 5.94 -8.91 1.98
C GLN A 32 4.59 -9.61 1.98
N TYR A 33 3.80 -9.44 0.92
CA TYR A 33 2.47 -10.03 0.80
C TYR A 33 2.46 -11.38 0.07
N ASP A 34 3.49 -11.69 -0.69
CA ASP A 34 3.65 -12.95 -1.41
C ASP A 34 5.15 -13.31 -1.47
N ALA A 35 5.46 -14.58 -1.20
CA ALA A 35 6.85 -15.05 -1.10
C ALA A 35 7.57 -15.00 -2.46
N GLN A 36 6.89 -15.38 -3.55
CA GLN A 36 7.48 -15.38 -4.88
C GLN A 36 7.72 -13.95 -5.37
N VAL A 37 6.79 -13.04 -5.13
CA VAL A 37 6.96 -11.61 -5.47
C VAL A 37 8.12 -11.01 -4.67
N TRP A 38 8.23 -11.35 -3.39
CA TRP A 38 9.33 -10.90 -2.55
C TRP A 38 10.69 -11.43 -3.03
N ASP A 39 10.78 -12.70 -3.40
CA ASP A 39 12.01 -13.29 -3.95
C ASP A 39 12.46 -12.60 -5.26
N VAL A 40 11.51 -12.28 -6.14
CA VAL A 40 11.79 -11.51 -7.35
C VAL A 40 12.27 -10.10 -7.00
N HIS A 41 11.61 -9.41 -6.06
CA HIS A 41 12.05 -8.10 -5.58
C HIS A 41 13.49 -8.13 -5.05
N LEU A 42 13.83 -9.08 -4.18
CA LEU A 42 15.18 -9.26 -3.66
C LEU A 42 16.20 -9.58 -4.75
N LYS A 43 15.81 -10.34 -5.78
CA LYS A 43 16.65 -10.60 -6.95
C LYS A 43 16.92 -9.31 -7.73
N MET A 44 15.88 -8.55 -8.03
CA MET A 44 15.98 -7.34 -8.84
C MET A 44 16.73 -6.21 -8.13
N LEU A 45 16.61 -6.09 -6.80
CA LEU A 45 17.41 -5.14 -6.01
C LEU A 45 18.93 -5.33 -6.21
N ARG A 46 19.39 -6.56 -6.48
CA ARG A 46 20.81 -6.86 -6.74
C ARG A 46 21.30 -6.39 -8.11
N GLU A 47 20.39 -6.18 -9.07
CA GLU A 47 20.73 -5.69 -10.42
C GLU A 47 21.00 -4.17 -10.45
N GLY A 48 20.71 -3.46 -9.34
CA GLY A 48 20.98 -2.04 -9.17
C GLY A 48 19.83 -1.12 -9.63
N LYS A 49 19.89 0.14 -9.17
CA LYS A 49 18.79 1.12 -9.32
C LYS A 49 18.46 1.51 -10.77
N GLU A 50 19.43 1.44 -11.67
CA GLU A 50 19.22 1.70 -13.11
C GLU A 50 18.27 0.67 -13.75
N VAL A 51 18.27 -0.56 -13.21
CA VAL A 51 17.41 -1.66 -13.68
C VAL A 51 16.14 -1.76 -12.83
N TYR A 52 16.26 -1.57 -11.53
CA TYR A 52 15.16 -1.72 -10.58
C TYR A 52 15.26 -0.72 -9.42
N ASP A 53 14.50 0.37 -9.52
CA ASP A 53 14.18 1.24 -8.40
C ASP A 53 12.87 0.81 -7.72
N GLU A 54 12.96 0.35 -6.47
CA GLU A 54 11.80 -0.08 -5.68
C GLU A 54 10.74 1.01 -5.53
N ASN A 55 11.15 2.28 -5.52
CA ASN A 55 10.24 3.42 -5.37
C ASN A 55 9.25 3.51 -6.53
N ILE A 56 9.61 3.06 -7.74
CA ILE A 56 8.71 3.10 -8.91
C ILE A 56 8.29 1.72 -9.42
N HIS A 57 8.96 0.65 -8.98
CA HIS A 57 8.70 -0.70 -9.48
C HIS A 57 8.11 -1.66 -8.45
N TYR A 58 8.43 -1.55 -7.15
CA TYR A 58 7.94 -2.53 -6.17
C TYR A 58 6.54 -2.18 -5.70
N PRO A 59 5.51 -2.99 -5.99
CA PRO A 59 4.17 -2.70 -5.51
C PRO A 59 4.07 -3.10 -4.04
N HIS A 60 3.55 -2.22 -3.19
CA HIS A 60 3.06 -2.56 -1.86
C HIS A 60 1.61 -3.02 -1.95
N LEU A 61 1.21 -3.96 -1.10
CA LEU A 61 -0.21 -4.29 -0.90
C LEU A 61 -0.81 -3.38 0.16
N ILE A 62 -1.81 -2.59 -0.22
CA ILE A 62 -2.65 -1.83 0.69
C ILE A 62 -4.02 -2.49 0.80
N THR A 63 -4.48 -2.75 2.01
CA THR A 63 -5.86 -3.18 2.26
C THR A 63 -6.67 -2.03 2.85
N LEU A 64 -7.87 -1.83 2.33
CA LEU A 64 -8.81 -0.82 2.80
C LEU A 64 -10.11 -1.50 3.24
N THR A 65 -10.53 -1.19 4.46
CA THR A 65 -11.84 -1.57 5.00
C THR A 65 -12.59 -0.33 5.46
N LYS A 66 -13.92 -0.36 5.41
CA LYS A 66 -14.71 0.73 5.98
C LYS A 66 -14.42 0.79 7.47
N GLY A 67 -14.05 1.96 7.97
CA GLY A 67 -13.88 2.19 9.39
C GLY A 67 -15.21 2.11 10.14
N PRO A 68 -15.15 1.95 11.46
CA PRO A 68 -16.35 1.97 12.29
C PRO A 68 -17.11 3.28 12.05
N GLN A 69 -18.36 3.19 11.61
CA GLN A 69 -19.23 4.35 11.51
C GLN A 69 -19.51 4.86 12.93
N PRO A 70 -19.45 6.17 13.19
CA PRO A 70 -20.00 6.70 14.43
C PRO A 70 -21.48 6.31 14.45
N VAL A 71 -21.87 5.47 15.41
CA VAL A 71 -23.29 5.22 15.67
C VAL A 71 -23.91 6.55 16.09
N SER A 72 -24.73 7.14 15.21
CA SER A 72 -25.52 8.31 15.59
C SER A 72 -26.44 7.88 16.74
N PRO A 73 -26.47 8.57 17.89
CA PRO A 73 -27.49 8.31 18.87
C PRO A 73 -28.82 8.73 18.24
N THR A 74 -29.69 7.76 17.98
CA THR A 74 -31.10 8.02 17.69
C THR A 74 -31.69 8.81 18.86
N GLN A 75 -32.28 9.94 18.51
CA GLN A 75 -32.96 10.90 19.37
C GLN A 75 -34.14 10.26 20.13
#